data_AF-A0A0M5LWV4-F1
#
_entry.id   AF-A0A0M5LWV4-F1
#
_cell.length_a   1.000
_cell.length_b   1.000
_cell.length_c   1.000
_cell.angle_alpha   90.00
_cell.angle_beta   90.00
_cell.angle_gamma   90.00
#
_symmetry.space_group_name_H-M   'P 1'
#
loop_
_entity.id
_entity.type
_entity.pdbx_description
1 polymer ?
#
loop_
_entity_poly.entity_id
_entity_poly.type
_entity_poly.pdbx_seq_one_letter_code
_entity_poly.pdbx_strand_id
1 'polypeptide(L)'
;MIKPQTSSGWAVTLIVFSCVCLAIAIRLFLGQPSASAAGLAFTAAAIVLAGVATAIWFVKTRRTRAWITHALQQWEHFATVKSQLRVTTEVTVLDIHALDPTGTWVTIRWDKFGYVQRAWMEAIPDEIWRGSVLLISPDPAQIQVHGPWPNVYYLLAADYHAYASEEALPYFRDPKYQSLDRANTSKA
;
A
#
# COMPACT_ATOMS: atom_id res chain seq x y z
N MET A 1 -0.49 -6.10 -7.87
CA MET A 1 -1.34 -6.19 -6.64
C MET A 1 -2.04 -4.85 -6.38
N ILE A 2 -3.38 -4.80 -6.21
CA ILE A 2 -4.11 -3.51 -6.13
C ILE A 2 -4.01 -2.90 -4.73
N LYS A 3 -3.27 -1.79 -4.63
CA LYS A 3 -3.18 -0.91 -3.46
C LYS A 3 -4.55 -0.56 -2.90
N PRO A 4 -4.78 -0.60 -1.57
CA PRO A 4 -5.99 -0.08 -1.00
C PRO A 4 -6.04 1.43 -1.23
N GLN A 5 -6.88 1.89 -2.15
CA GLN A 5 -7.14 3.33 -2.28
C GLN A 5 -7.77 3.82 -0.97
N THR A 6 -7.06 4.71 -0.29
CA THR A 6 -7.53 5.45 0.89
C THR A 6 -8.54 6.54 0.51
N SER A 7 -9.45 6.24 -0.42
CA SER A 7 -10.63 7.06 -0.64
C SER A 7 -11.60 6.82 0.51
N SER A 8 -11.41 7.59 1.58
CA SER A 8 -12.23 7.63 2.80
C SER A 8 -13.52 8.42 2.59
N GLY A 9 -13.53 9.34 1.61
CA GLY A 9 -14.62 10.31 1.43
C GLY A 9 -15.99 9.67 1.19
N TRP A 10 -16.07 8.63 0.37
CA TRP A 10 -17.36 8.03 -0.02
C TRP A 10 -18.05 7.24 1.11
N ALA A 11 -17.28 6.61 2.00
CA ALA A 11 -17.85 5.90 3.14
C ALA A 11 -18.39 6.89 4.18
N VAL A 12 -17.66 7.98 4.42
CA VAL A 12 -18.08 9.04 5.33
C VAL A 12 -19.33 9.75 4.79
N THR A 13 -19.38 10.07 3.49
CA THR A 13 -20.57 10.71 2.89
C THR A 13 -21.80 9.83 2.98
N LEU A 14 -21.69 8.51 2.75
CA LEU A 14 -22.82 7.59 2.88
C LEU A 14 -23.34 7.45 4.32
N ILE A 15 -22.45 7.44 5.31
CA ILE A 15 -22.84 7.41 6.73
C ILE A 15 -23.57 8.70 7.12
N VAL A 16 -23.06 9.86 6.70
CA VAL A 16 -23.70 11.15 6.98
C VAL A 16 -25.07 11.23 6.30
N PHE A 17 -25.18 10.84 5.02
CA PHE A 17 -26.47 10.80 4.32
C PHE A 17 -27.47 9.85 5.00
N SER A 18 -27.04 8.66 5.40
CA SER A 18 -27.88 7.70 6.12
C SER A 18 -28.39 8.27 7.46
N CYS A 19 -27.50 8.93 8.22
CA CYS A 19 -27.85 9.55 9.49
C CYS A 19 -28.85 10.71 9.34
N VAL A 20 -28.67 11.56 8.32
CA VAL A 20 -29.60 12.65 7.99
C VAL A 20 -30.97 12.11 7.57
N CYS A 21 -31.01 11.10 6.70
CA CYS A 21 -32.27 10.45 6.30
C CYS A 21 -33.00 9.82 7.49
N LEU A 22 -32.27 9.18 8.41
CA LEU A 22 -32.84 8.57 9.61
C LEU A 22 -33.41 9.64 10.56
N ALA A 23 -32.70 10.75 10.78
CA ALA A 23 -33.18 11.84 11.64
C ALA A 23 -34.46 12.50 11.09
N ILE A 24 -34.54 12.69 9.76
CA ILE A 24 -35.74 13.20 9.09
C ILE A 24 -36.90 12.21 9.21
N ALA A 25 -36.65 10.91 9.02
CA ALA A 25 -37.66 9.86 9.17
C ALA A 25 -38.26 9.82 10.59
N ILE A 26 -37.41 9.88 11.62
CA ILE A 26 -37.85 9.91 13.03
C ILE A 26 -38.72 11.14 13.33
N ARG A 27 -38.32 12.32 12.83
CA ARG A 27 -39.09 13.57 12.99
C ARG A 27 -40.47 13.48 12.33
N LEU A 28 -40.55 12.92 11.13
CA LEU A 28 -41.82 12.72 10.41
C LEU A 28 -42.72 11.69 11.11
N PHE A 29 -42.13 10.65 11.71
CA PHE A 29 -42.85 9.60 12.41
C PHE A 29 -43.43 10.08 13.75
N LEU A 30 -42.66 10.87 14.53
CA LEU A 30 -43.14 11.46 15.79
C LEU A 30 -44.19 12.56 15.58
N GLY A 31 -44.21 13.18 14.41
CA GLY A 31 -45.15 14.25 14.05
C GLY A 31 -46.51 13.78 13.52
N GLN A 32 -46.70 12.48 13.24
CA GLN A 32 -47.96 11.95 12.69
C GLN A 32 -48.42 10.67 13.42
N PRO A 33 -49.62 10.66 14.03
CA PRO A 33 -50.12 9.50 14.80
C PRO A 33 -50.56 8.32 13.91
N SER A 34 -50.75 8.53 12.62
CA SER A 34 -50.89 7.46 11.63
C SER A 34 -49.56 7.27 10.92
N ALA A 35 -48.95 6.10 11.04
CA ALA A 35 -47.73 5.74 10.34
C ALA A 35 -47.94 5.88 8.82
N SER A 36 -47.61 7.05 8.27
CA SER A 36 -47.75 7.32 6.84
C SER A 36 -46.73 6.46 6.09
N ALA A 37 -47.16 5.83 5.00
CA ALA A 37 -46.33 4.92 4.20
C ALA A 37 -44.96 5.52 3.80
N ALA A 38 -44.87 6.86 3.72
CA ALA A 38 -43.63 7.59 3.51
C ALA A 38 -42.59 7.38 4.64
N GLY A 39 -42.99 7.41 5.91
CA GLY A 39 -42.07 7.19 7.04
C GLY A 39 -41.46 5.78 7.04
N LEU A 40 -42.28 4.77 6.72
CA LEU A 40 -41.82 3.38 6.55
C LEU A 40 -40.86 3.25 5.35
N ALA A 41 -41.15 3.91 4.22
CA ALA A 41 -40.28 3.91 3.05
C ALA A 41 -38.91 4.54 3.33
N PHE A 42 -38.86 5.67 4.05
CA PHE A 42 -37.59 6.30 4.45
C PHE A 42 -36.80 5.44 5.42
N THR A 43 -37.48 4.78 6.37
CA THR A 43 -36.81 3.89 7.33
C THR A 43 -36.22 2.67 6.63
N ALA A 44 -36.98 2.05 5.71
CA ALA A 44 -36.50 0.97 4.87
C ALA A 44 -35.29 1.39 4.02
N ALA A 45 -35.36 2.57 3.39
CA ALA A 45 -34.25 3.10 2.60
C ALA A 45 -32.99 3.36 3.46
N ALA A 46 -33.16 3.91 4.67
CA ALA A 46 -32.04 4.15 5.60
C ALA A 46 -31.37 2.83 6.03
N ILE A 47 -32.15 1.79 6.32
CA ILE A 47 -31.63 0.45 6.66
C ILE A 47 -30.85 -0.15 5.49
N VAL A 48 -31.39 -0.05 4.27
CA VAL A 48 -30.71 -0.55 3.06
C VAL A 48 -29.38 0.18 2.85
N LEU A 49 -29.36 1.52 2.94
CA LEU A 49 -28.13 2.31 2.81
C LEU A 49 -27.10 1.98 3.89
N ALA A 50 -27.54 1.78 5.14
CA ALA A 50 -26.67 1.35 6.24
C ALA A 50 -26.09 -0.06 6.00
N GLY A 51 -26.90 -1.00 5.50
CA GLY A 51 -26.44 -2.34 5.11
C GLY A 51 -25.40 -2.30 4.00
N VAL A 52 -25.61 -1.48 2.97
CA VAL A 52 -24.63 -1.29 1.88
C VAL A 52 -23.33 -0.67 2.41
N ALA A 53 -23.41 0.36 3.25
CA ALA A 53 -22.25 1.01 3.83
C ALA A 53 -21.41 0.04 4.69
N THR A 54 -22.06 -0.78 5.51
CA THR A 54 -21.37 -1.79 6.34
C THR A 54 -20.72 -2.88 5.48
N ALA A 55 -21.39 -3.35 4.42
CA ALA A 55 -20.81 -4.32 3.48
C ALA A 55 -19.56 -3.76 2.77
N ILE A 56 -19.62 -2.53 2.26
CA ILE A 56 -18.47 -1.87 1.62
C ILE A 56 -17.31 -1.73 2.61
N TRP A 57 -17.60 -1.29 3.84
CA TRP A 57 -16.58 -1.14 4.89
C TRP A 57 -15.94 -2.48 5.26
N PHE A 58 -16.74 -3.55 5.33
CA PHE A 58 -16.25 -4.89 5.62
C PHE A 58 -15.30 -5.40 4.52
N VAL A 59 -15.69 -5.26 3.25
CA VAL A 59 -14.84 -5.64 2.10
C VAL A 59 -13.55 -4.82 2.10
N LYS A 60 -13.64 -3.50 2.30
CA LYS A 60 -12.47 -2.62 2.38
C LYS A 60 -11.53 -3.04 3.51
N THR A 61 -12.06 -3.31 4.70
CA THR A 61 -11.28 -3.76 5.86
C THR A 61 -10.59 -5.09 5.60
N ARG A 62 -11.30 -6.06 5.00
CA ARG A 62 -10.70 -7.35 4.62
C ARG A 62 -9.56 -7.16 3.62
N ARG A 63 -9.77 -6.35 2.58
CA ARG A 63 -8.77 -6.08 1.55
C ARG A 63 -7.54 -5.38 2.12
N THR A 64 -7.74 -4.38 2.99
CA THR A 64 -6.64 -3.70 3.69
C THR A 64 -5.85 -4.67 4.56
N ARG A 65 -6.52 -5.53 5.34
CA ARG A 65 -5.84 -6.53 6.16
C ARG A 65 -5.02 -7.49 5.32
N ALA A 66 -5.60 -8.03 4.23
CA ALA A 66 -4.89 -8.93 3.32
C ALA A 66 -3.67 -8.25 2.69
N TRP A 67 -3.81 -6.99 2.27
CA TRP A 67 -2.69 -6.21 1.73
C TRP A 67 -1.59 -5.98 2.77
N ILE A 68 -1.95 -5.59 4.01
CA ILE A 68 -0.97 -5.40 5.09
C ILE A 68 -0.20 -6.70 5.36
N THR A 69 -0.90 -7.83 5.48
CA THR A 69 -0.25 -9.13 5.73
C THR A 69 0.74 -9.49 4.63
N HIS A 70 0.35 -9.35 3.37
CA HIS A 70 1.26 -9.62 2.25
C HIS A 70 2.45 -8.66 2.23
N ALA A 71 2.20 -7.37 2.49
CA ALA A 71 3.26 -6.36 2.47
C ALA A 71 4.24 -6.52 3.65
N LEU A 72 3.78 -7.03 4.81
CA LEU A 72 4.64 -7.41 5.92
C LEU A 72 5.52 -8.60 5.56
N GLN A 73 4.95 -9.63 4.93
CA GLN A 73 5.72 -10.78 4.45
C GLN A 73 6.80 -10.37 3.44
N GLN A 74 6.49 -9.42 2.55
CA GLN A 74 7.48 -8.83 1.63
C GLN A 74 8.61 -8.13 2.39
N TRP A 75 8.30 -7.34 3.42
CA TRP A 75 9.31 -6.69 4.25
C TRP A 75 10.15 -7.68 5.06
N GLU A 76 9.56 -8.77 5.56
CA GLU A 76 10.29 -9.83 6.26
C GLU A 76 11.25 -10.56 5.33
N HIS A 77 10.79 -10.90 4.12
CA HIS A 77 11.66 -11.47 3.08
C HIS A 77 12.78 -10.50 2.72
N PHE A 78 12.44 -9.24 2.46
CA PHE A 78 13.41 -8.17 2.17
C PHE A 78 14.47 -8.02 3.28
N ALA A 79 14.04 -7.99 4.55
CA ALA A 79 14.95 -7.89 5.70
C ALA A 79 15.84 -9.14 5.83
N THR A 80 15.28 -10.32 5.56
CA THR A 80 16.02 -11.59 5.58
C THR A 80 17.10 -11.59 4.51
N VAL A 81 16.75 -11.28 3.25
CA VAL A 81 17.69 -11.21 2.13
C VAL A 81 18.76 -10.15 2.39
N LYS A 82 18.36 -8.98 2.89
CA LYS A 82 19.29 -7.91 3.28
C LYS A 82 20.29 -8.36 4.34
N SER A 83 19.88 -9.18 5.31
CA SER A 83 20.78 -9.68 6.36
C SER A 83 21.76 -10.74 5.85
N GLN A 84 21.38 -11.49 4.81
CA GLN A 84 22.23 -12.53 4.20
C GLN A 84 23.27 -11.94 3.25
N LEU A 85 22.94 -10.85 2.56
CA LEU A 85 23.81 -10.22 1.57
C LEU A 85 24.67 -9.12 2.20
N ARG A 86 26.00 -9.21 2.03
CA ARG A 86 26.95 -8.25 2.64
C ARG A 86 27.00 -6.88 1.96
N VAL A 87 26.74 -6.82 0.66
CA VAL A 87 26.89 -5.59 -0.16
C VAL A 87 25.59 -5.31 -0.90
N THR A 88 24.66 -4.71 -0.19
CA THR A 88 23.37 -4.27 -0.74
C THR A 88 23.04 -2.86 -0.29
N THR A 89 22.17 -2.20 -1.05
CA THR A 89 21.60 -0.91 -0.70
C THR A 89 20.13 -0.86 -1.05
N GLU A 90 19.44 0.11 -0.46
CA GLU A 90 18.01 0.33 -0.64
C GLU A 90 17.82 1.51 -1.60
N VAL A 91 17.04 1.28 -2.65
CA VAL A 91 16.62 2.33 -3.57
C VAL A 91 15.10 2.34 -3.69
N THR A 92 14.48 3.50 -3.56
CA THR A 92 13.03 3.65 -3.70
C THR A 92 12.69 4.13 -5.11
N VAL A 93 11.76 3.44 -5.78
CA VAL A 93 11.20 3.83 -7.07
C VAL A 93 10.19 4.96 -6.86
N LEU A 94 10.52 6.17 -7.27
CA LEU A 94 9.67 7.35 -7.12
C LEU A 94 8.67 7.50 -8.27
N ASP A 95 9.05 7.11 -9.48
CA ASP A 95 8.20 7.22 -10.67
C ASP A 95 8.61 6.24 -11.76
N ILE A 96 7.66 5.90 -12.63
CA ILE A 96 7.83 4.98 -13.76
C ILE A 96 7.36 5.71 -15.03
N HIS A 97 8.29 6.01 -15.93
CA HIS A 97 8.04 6.89 -17.08
C HIS A 97 7.56 6.13 -18.32
N ALA A 98 8.21 5.03 -18.65
CA ALA A 98 7.95 4.26 -19.86
C ALA A 98 8.26 2.78 -19.64
N LEU A 99 7.41 1.92 -20.17
CA LEU A 99 7.53 0.47 -20.14
C LEU A 99 7.98 -0.01 -21.52
N ASP A 100 9.17 -0.57 -21.57
CA ASP A 100 9.76 -1.19 -22.76
C ASP A 100 9.83 -2.72 -22.55
N PRO A 101 9.88 -3.53 -23.61
CA PRO A 101 9.93 -4.98 -23.48
C PRO A 101 11.19 -5.50 -22.76
N THR A 102 12.27 -4.70 -22.76
CA THR A 102 13.56 -5.04 -22.15
C THR A 102 13.76 -4.42 -20.77
N GLY A 103 12.86 -3.54 -20.34
CA GLY A 103 13.03 -2.79 -19.11
C GLY A 103 12.13 -1.56 -19.01
N THR A 104 12.44 -0.68 -18.07
CA THR A 104 11.63 0.51 -17.83
C THR A 104 12.49 1.67 -17.36
N TRP A 105 12.11 2.86 -17.83
CA TRP A 105 12.68 4.11 -17.34
C TRP A 105 12.01 4.50 -16.03
N VAL A 106 12.81 4.62 -14.98
CA VAL A 106 12.34 4.94 -13.64
C VAL A 106 13.10 6.13 -13.06
N THR A 107 12.48 6.78 -12.09
CA THR A 107 13.19 7.69 -11.18
C THR A 107 13.38 6.98 -9.86
N ILE A 108 14.62 6.85 -9.41
CA ILE A 108 14.97 6.21 -8.14
C ILE A 108 15.52 7.23 -7.15
N ARG A 109 15.32 6.94 -5.87
CA ARG A 109 15.97 7.61 -4.75
C ARG A 109 16.89 6.63 -4.05
N TRP A 110 18.15 6.98 -3.89
CA TRP A 110 19.08 6.23 -3.04
C TRP A 110 18.78 6.54 -1.58
N ASP A 111 18.17 5.61 -0.86
CA ASP A 111 17.61 5.93 0.47
C ASP A 111 18.69 6.29 1.50
N LYS A 112 19.88 5.71 1.36
CA LYS A 112 21.03 6.04 2.22
C LYS A 112 21.62 7.43 1.96
N PHE A 113 21.53 7.94 0.73
CA PHE A 113 22.18 9.17 0.32
C PHE A 113 21.20 10.33 0.08
N GLY A 114 19.90 10.05 -0.01
CA GLY A 114 18.87 11.01 -0.39
C GLY A 114 18.98 11.49 -1.85
N TYR A 115 19.87 10.91 -2.65
CA TYR A 115 20.10 11.32 -4.03
C TYR A 115 19.00 10.76 -4.93
N VAL A 116 18.43 11.62 -5.78
CA VAL A 116 17.39 11.25 -6.74
C VAL A 116 17.97 11.31 -8.13
N GLN A 117 17.77 10.25 -8.91
CA GLN A 117 18.25 10.22 -10.28
C GLN A 117 17.34 9.39 -11.19
N ARG A 118 17.54 9.57 -12.49
CA ARG A 118 16.95 8.70 -13.51
C ARG A 118 17.74 7.39 -13.56
N ALA A 119 17.02 6.30 -13.74
CA ALA A 119 17.60 5.00 -13.97
C ALA A 119 16.87 4.24 -15.08
N TRP A 120 17.61 3.40 -15.77
CA TRP A 120 17.08 2.30 -16.56
C TRP A 120 17.04 1.07 -15.66
N MET A 121 15.90 0.40 -15.59
CA MET A 121 15.74 -0.85 -14.87
C MET A 121 15.43 -1.95 -15.88
N GLU A 122 16.29 -2.95 -15.97
CA GLU A 122 16.03 -4.13 -16.80
C GLU A 122 14.75 -4.85 -16.35
N ALA A 123 14.11 -5.59 -17.25
CA ALA A 123 12.94 -6.38 -16.92
C ALA A 123 13.25 -7.38 -15.80
N ILE A 124 12.64 -7.18 -14.62
CA ILE A 124 12.77 -8.06 -13.45
C ILE A 124 11.49 -8.88 -13.25
N PRO A 125 11.57 -10.06 -12.60
CA PRO A 125 10.42 -10.94 -12.46
C PRO A 125 9.34 -10.42 -11.50
N ASP A 126 9.70 -9.48 -10.62
CA ASP A 126 8.79 -8.92 -9.62
C ASP A 126 7.97 -7.74 -10.18
N GLU A 127 6.72 -7.65 -9.73
CA GLU A 127 5.83 -6.54 -10.06
C GLU A 127 6.31 -5.28 -9.32
N ILE A 128 7.04 -4.40 -9.99
CA ILE A 128 7.50 -3.12 -9.42
C ILE A 128 6.50 -2.01 -9.69
N TRP A 129 6.23 -1.21 -8.68
CA TRP A 129 5.35 -0.04 -8.76
C TRP A 129 6.00 1.18 -8.10
N ARG A 130 5.34 2.32 -8.27
CA ARG A 130 5.72 3.56 -7.61
C ARG A 130 5.63 3.43 -6.09
N GLY A 131 6.72 3.70 -5.38
CA GLY A 131 6.86 3.51 -3.94
C GLY A 131 7.36 2.11 -3.56
N SER A 132 7.83 1.30 -4.52
CA SER A 132 8.58 0.08 -4.21
C SER A 132 10.00 0.44 -3.75
N VAL A 133 10.41 -0.11 -2.62
CA VAL A 133 11.79 -0.13 -2.15
C VAL A 133 12.44 -1.39 -2.70
N LEU A 134 13.56 -1.23 -3.39
CA LEU A 134 14.34 -2.32 -3.99
C LEU A 134 15.62 -2.53 -3.20
N LEU A 135 15.97 -3.78 -2.98
CA LEU A 135 17.26 -4.20 -2.47
C LEU A 135 18.14 -4.55 -3.66
N ILE A 136 19.20 -3.78 -3.87
CA ILE A 136 20.10 -3.96 -5.01
C ILE A 136 21.55 -4.07 -4.56
N SER A 137 22.40 -4.71 -5.37
CA SER A 137 23.85 -4.57 -5.28
C SER A 137 24.28 -3.47 -6.25
N PRO A 138 24.84 -2.34 -5.75
CA PRO A 138 25.30 -1.28 -6.64
C PRO A 138 26.41 -1.77 -7.56
N ASP A 139 26.29 -1.50 -8.86
CA ASP A 139 27.35 -1.82 -9.82
C ASP A 139 28.60 -0.94 -9.56
N PRO A 140 29.74 -1.52 -9.17
CA PRO A 140 30.95 -0.78 -8.87
C PRO A 140 31.57 -0.09 -10.10
N ALA A 141 31.21 -0.52 -11.32
CA ALA A 141 31.64 0.16 -12.55
C ALA A 141 30.91 1.50 -12.73
N GLN A 142 29.67 1.61 -12.24
CA GLN A 142 28.84 2.81 -12.32
C GLN A 142 28.97 3.72 -11.10
N ILE A 143 29.15 3.14 -9.91
CA ILE A 143 29.25 3.87 -8.65
C ILE A 143 30.60 3.61 -8.01
N GLN A 144 31.46 4.62 -8.07
CA GLN A 144 32.78 4.59 -7.46
C GLN A 144 32.79 5.45 -6.19
N VAL A 145 33.49 4.98 -5.17
CA VAL A 145 33.69 5.76 -3.94
C VAL A 145 34.44 7.04 -4.29
N HIS A 146 33.87 8.20 -3.93
CA HIS A 146 34.36 9.54 -4.30
C HIS A 146 34.30 9.90 -5.79
N GLY A 147 33.72 9.05 -6.64
CA GLY A 147 33.44 9.39 -8.02
C GLY A 147 32.21 10.30 -8.17
N PRO A 148 32.04 10.95 -9.33
CA PRO A 148 30.79 11.62 -9.66
C PRO A 148 29.65 10.60 -9.78
N TRP A 149 28.43 11.02 -9.45
CA TRP A 149 27.25 10.21 -9.72
C TRP A 149 27.02 10.09 -11.23
N PRO A 150 26.67 8.91 -11.75
CA PRO A 150 26.29 8.78 -13.15
C PRO A 150 24.99 9.55 -13.42
N ASN A 151 24.88 10.16 -14.61
CA ASN A 151 23.67 10.86 -15.04
C ASN A 151 22.45 9.92 -15.11
N VAL A 152 22.70 8.67 -15.53
CA VAL A 152 21.71 7.60 -15.60
C VAL A 152 22.33 6.37 -14.96
N TYR A 153 21.60 5.76 -14.02
CA TYR A 153 21.98 4.46 -13.45
C TYR A 153 21.32 3.33 -14.23
N TYR A 154 22.05 2.27 -14.51
CA TYR A 154 21.55 1.06 -15.14
C TYR A 154 21.46 -0.02 -14.08
N LEU A 155 20.23 -0.36 -13.68
CA LEU A 155 19.92 -1.46 -12.79
C LEU A 155 19.67 -2.72 -13.63
N LEU A 156 20.60 -3.67 -13.56
CA LEU A 156 20.45 -4.97 -14.21
C LEU A 156 19.61 -5.90 -13.35
N ALA A 157 18.94 -6.86 -13.99
CA ALA A 157 18.13 -7.86 -13.29
C ALA A 157 18.98 -8.74 -12.35
N ALA A 158 20.27 -8.93 -12.68
CA ALA A 158 21.23 -9.67 -11.86
C ALA A 158 21.61 -8.96 -10.55
N ASP A 159 21.49 -7.63 -10.51
CA ASP A 159 21.84 -6.82 -9.34
C ASP A 159 20.65 -6.60 -8.39
N TYR A 160 19.47 -7.07 -8.78
CA TYR A 160 18.24 -7.00 -8.02
C TYR A 160 18.06 -8.24 -7.13
N HIS A 161 17.70 -8.03 -5.86
CA HIS A 161 17.59 -9.13 -4.88
C HIS A 161 16.21 -9.29 -4.26
N ALA A 162 15.54 -8.19 -3.93
CA ALA A 162 14.23 -8.21 -3.29
C ALA A 162 13.53 -6.85 -3.42
N TYR A 163 12.22 -6.84 -3.15
CA TYR A 163 11.44 -5.61 -3.08
C TYR A 163 10.47 -5.62 -1.91
N ALA A 164 10.08 -4.43 -1.48
CA ALA A 164 9.02 -4.21 -0.50
C ALA A 164 8.28 -2.89 -0.78
N SER A 165 7.10 -2.71 -0.22
CA SER A 165 6.34 -1.47 -0.37
C SER A 165 6.78 -0.43 0.66
N GLU A 166 7.20 0.77 0.23
CA GLU A 166 7.53 1.89 1.14
C GLU A 166 6.37 2.21 2.09
N GLU A 167 5.12 2.13 1.61
CA GLU A 167 3.92 2.39 2.40
C GLU A 167 3.68 1.36 3.51
N ALA A 168 4.28 0.19 3.40
CA ALA A 168 4.18 -0.86 4.40
C ALA A 168 5.21 -0.70 5.53
N LEU A 169 6.23 0.14 5.33
CA LEU A 169 7.32 0.35 6.29
C LEU A 169 6.85 0.79 7.68
N PRO A 170 5.86 1.70 7.84
CA PRO A 170 5.34 2.05 9.16
C PRO A 170 4.71 0.86 9.89
N TYR A 171 3.99 -0.01 9.16
CA TYR A 171 3.38 -1.21 9.75
C TYR A 171 4.43 -2.23 10.15
N PHE A 172 5.48 -2.41 9.33
CA PHE A 172 6.58 -3.32 9.65
C PHE A 172 7.38 -2.87 10.90
N ARG A 173 7.53 -1.56 11.09
CA ARG A 173 8.22 -1.00 12.27
C ARG A 173 7.35 -0.94 13.52
N ASP A 174 6.03 -0.97 13.38
CA ASP A 174 5.10 -0.90 14.50
C ASP A 174 5.10 -2.24 15.28
N PRO A 175 5.44 -2.22 16.59
CA PRO A 175 5.46 -3.42 17.43
C PRO A 175 4.16 -4.22 17.42
N LYS A 176 3.03 -3.54 17.18
CA LYS A 176 1.70 -4.17 17.10
C LYS A 176 1.61 -5.24 16.00
N TYR A 177 2.41 -5.09 14.94
CA TYR A 177 2.41 -6.00 13.79
C TYR A 177 3.60 -6.96 13.79
N GLN A 178 4.60 -6.75 14.65
CA GLN A 178 5.78 -7.63 14.79
C GLN A 178 5.48 -8.95 15.52
N SER A 179 4.29 -9.10 16.10
CA SER A 179 3.96 -10.18 17.05
C SER A 179 3.31 -11.43 16.46
N LEU A 180 3.15 -11.55 15.14
CA LEU A 180 2.46 -12.72 14.55
C LEU A 180 3.37 -13.92 14.26
N ASP A 181 4.66 -13.73 13.96
CA ASP A 181 5.58 -14.86 13.65
C ASP A 181 6.64 -15.16 14.72
N ARG A 182 6.94 -14.23 15.63
CA ARG A 182 7.90 -14.48 16.73
C ARG A 182 7.36 -15.40 17.83
N ALA A 183 6.03 -15.51 17.97
CA ALA A 183 5.40 -16.36 18.97
C ALA A 183 5.42 -17.86 18.59
N ASN A 184 5.56 -18.19 17.31
CA ASN A 184 5.61 -19.58 16.83
C ASN A 184 7.04 -20.11 16.66
N THR A 185 8.04 -19.24 16.53
CA THR A 185 9.45 -19.62 16.40
C THR A 185 10.18 -19.82 17.73
N SER A 186 9.60 -19.42 18.88
CA SER A 186 10.17 -19.68 20.20
C SER A 186 9.77 -21.04 20.81
N LYS A 187 9.16 -21.94 20.02
CA LYS A 187 8.73 -23.29 20.43
C LYS A 187 9.37 -24.43 19.63
N ALA A 188 10.40 -24.14 18.82
CA ALA A 188 11.19 -25.15 18.12
C ALA A 188 12.54 -25.35 18.81
#